data_AF-A0A9Q1MZH0-F1
#
_entry.id   AF-A0A9Q1MZH0-F1
#
_cell.length_a   1.000
_cell.length_b   1.000
_cell.length_c   1.000
_cell.angle_alpha   90.00
_cell.angle_beta   90.00
_cell.angle_gamma   90.00
#
_symmetry.space_group_name_H-M   'P 1'
#
loop_
_entity.id
_entity.type
_entity.pdbx_description
1 polymer ?
#
loop_
_entity_poly.entity_id
_entity_poly.type
_entity_poly.pdbx_seq_one_letter_code
_entity_poly.pdbx_strand_id
1 'polypeptide(L)'
;MCGIEYLKLNPLGYVPTLVDGDAVIADSFAIIMYLEEKYPQRALLPQDLQRRAINFQADLFLAPQIHAAIKRFEIDMNQFPTLLRVYEAYQELPAFQDAMPEKAA
;
A
#
# COMPACT_ATOMS: atom_id res chain seq x y z
N MET A 1 -1.61 9.59 -13.82
CA MET A 1 -0.79 10.55 -13.05
C MET A 1 -1.72 11.29 -12.12
N CYS A 2 -1.32 11.52 -10.87
CA CYS A 2 -2.13 12.22 -9.87
C CYS A 2 -2.40 13.68 -10.29
N GLY A 3 -3.54 14.23 -9.87
CA GLY A 3 -3.97 15.59 -10.22
C GLY A 3 -3.17 16.70 -9.55
N ILE A 4 -3.29 17.94 -10.05
CA ILE A 4 -2.58 19.12 -9.51
C ILE A 4 -2.92 19.35 -8.04
N GLU A 5 -4.19 19.16 -7.65
CA GLU A 5 -4.60 19.31 -6.25
C GLU A 5 -3.95 18.25 -5.35
N TYR A 6 -3.80 17.01 -5.83
CA TYR A 6 -3.12 15.96 -5.09
C TYR A 6 -1.62 16.27 -4.90
N LEU A 7 -0.97 16.84 -5.91
CA LEU A 7 0.45 17.21 -5.83
C LEU A 7 0.73 18.30 -4.77
N LYS A 8 -0.28 19.09 -4.39
CA LYS A 8 -0.15 20.02 -3.25
C LYS A 8 -0.07 19.28 -1.91
N LEU A 9 -0.68 18.10 -1.80
CA LEU A 9 -0.62 17.23 -0.62
C LEU A 9 0.65 16.38 -0.61
N ASN A 10 0.95 15.71 -1.72
CA ASN A 10 2.15 14.89 -1.89
C ASN A 10 2.90 15.29 -3.17
N PRO A 11 3.97 16.11 -3.05
CA PRO A 11 4.78 16.56 -4.19
C PRO A 11 5.45 15.42 -4.97
N LEU A 12 5.58 14.24 -4.35
CA LEU A 12 6.18 13.07 -4.99
C LEU A 12 5.21 12.36 -5.96
N GLY A 13 3.92 12.69 -5.91
CA GLY A 13 2.94 12.26 -6.91
C GLY A 13 2.60 10.77 -6.88
N TYR A 14 2.90 10.07 -5.79
CA TYR A 14 2.47 8.68 -5.57
C TYR A 14 1.35 8.60 -4.53
N VAL A 15 0.52 7.59 -4.70
CA VAL A 15 -0.51 7.16 -3.74
C VAL A 15 0.00 5.95 -2.96
N PRO A 16 -0.49 5.71 -1.72
CA PRO A 16 -1.45 6.52 -0.97
C PRO A 16 -0.81 7.72 -0.23
N THR A 17 -1.67 8.66 0.18
CA THR A 17 -1.38 9.74 1.16
C THR A 17 -2.53 9.82 2.15
N LEU A 18 -2.23 9.79 3.45
CA LEU A 18 -3.18 9.99 4.53
C LEU A 18 -3.20 11.45 4.95
N VAL A 19 -4.40 12.04 5.05
CA VAL A 19 -4.63 13.32 5.72
C VAL A 19 -5.43 13.06 6.98
N ASP A 20 -4.87 13.37 8.14
CA ASP A 20 -5.49 13.17 9.46
C ASP A 20 -5.31 14.43 10.32
N GLY A 21 -6.32 15.31 10.30
CA GLY A 21 -6.22 16.66 10.86
C GLY A 21 -5.16 17.47 10.11
N ASP A 22 -4.19 18.01 10.83
CA ASP A 22 -3.07 18.76 10.27
C ASP A 22 -1.93 17.86 9.75
N ALA A 23 -1.99 16.54 9.99
CA ALA A 23 -0.97 15.60 9.54
C ALA A 23 -1.22 15.17 8.10
N VAL A 24 -0.18 15.28 7.25
CA VAL A 24 -0.17 14.76 5.88
C VAL A 24 0.99 13.77 5.77
N ILE A 25 0.66 12.50 5.54
CA ILE A 25 1.60 11.38 5.60
C ILE A 25 1.54 10.64 4.27
N ALA A 26 2.61 10.73 3.49
CA ALA A 26 2.80 9.91 2.32
C ALA A 26 3.54 8.61 2.70
N ASP A 27 3.49 7.61 1.81
CA ASP A 27 4.08 6.27 1.95
C ASP A 27 3.22 5.29 2.78
N SER A 28 2.91 4.12 2.21
CA SER A 28 2.01 3.14 2.85
C SER A 28 2.58 2.61 4.16
N PHE A 29 3.89 2.40 4.26
CA PHE A 29 4.52 1.89 5.48
C PHE A 29 4.45 2.92 6.59
N ALA A 30 4.74 4.19 6.29
CA ALA A 30 4.62 5.30 7.23
C ALA A 30 3.17 5.48 7.73
N ILE A 31 2.18 5.37 6.82
CA ILE A 31 0.75 5.42 7.16
C ILE A 31 0.37 4.28 8.11
N ILE A 32 0.78 3.04 7.82
CA ILE A 32 0.49 1.87 8.66
C ILE A 32 1.05 2.08 10.07
N MET A 33 2.28 2.55 10.18
CA MET A 33 2.93 2.79 11.47
C MET A 33 2.25 3.93 12.26
N TYR A 34 1.89 5.02 11.59
CA TYR A 34 1.15 6.11 12.21
C TYR A 34 -0.20 5.65 12.78
N LEU A 35 -0.96 4.88 12.00
CA LEU A 35 -2.27 4.39 12.42
C LEU A 35 -2.17 3.35 13.55
N GLU A 36 -1.17 2.46 13.51
CA GLU A 36 -0.89 1.49 14.58
C GLU A 36 -0.62 2.19 15.91
N GLU A 37 0.14 3.29 15.91
CA GLU A 37 0.46 4.05 17.12
C GLU A 37 -0.68 4.97 17.59
N LYS A 38 -1.40 5.60 16.66
CA LYS A 38 -2.48 6.55 16.99
C LYS A 38 -3.74 5.86 17.50
N TYR A 39 -4.04 4.64 17.03
CA TYR A 39 -5.26 3.91 17.35
C TYR A 39 -4.96 2.53 17.97
N PRO A 40 -4.28 2.45 19.13
CA PRO A 40 -3.83 1.18 19.71
C PRO A 40 -4.97 0.22 20.06
N GLN A 41 -6.19 0.73 20.27
CA GLN A 41 -7.41 -0.06 20.49
C GLN A 41 -7.90 -0.81 19.24
N ARG A 42 -7.35 -0.49 18.06
CA ARG A 42 -7.67 -1.10 16.76
C ARG A 42 -6.37 -1.38 16.00
N ALA A 43 -5.51 -2.19 16.60
CA ALA A 43 -4.23 -2.57 16.01
C ALA A 43 -4.40 -3.14 14.59
N LEU A 44 -3.63 -2.60 13.66
CA LEU A 44 -3.51 -3.09 12.28
C LEU A 44 -2.53 -4.26 12.21
N LEU A 45 -1.51 -4.24 13.07
CA LEU A 45 -0.45 -5.22 13.08
C LEU A 45 -0.59 -6.22 14.24
N PRO A 46 -0.10 -7.45 14.07
CA PRO A 46 0.05 -8.37 15.19
C PRO A 46 0.97 -7.79 16.27
N GLN A 47 0.62 -8.01 17.54
CA GLN A 47 1.45 -7.61 18.69
C GLN A 47 2.69 -8.51 18.87
N ASP A 48 2.64 -9.73 18.34
CA ASP A 48 3.78 -10.64 18.30
C ASP A 48 4.89 -10.08 17.39
N LEU A 49 6.10 -9.95 17.94
CA LEU A 49 7.22 -9.28 17.28
C LEU A 49 7.60 -9.95 15.95
N GLN A 50 7.65 -11.28 15.93
CA GLN A 50 8.03 -12.06 14.76
C GLN A 50 6.98 -11.90 13.65
N ARG A 51 5.70 -12.02 13.98
CA ARG A 51 4.60 -11.80 13.02
C ARG A 51 4.56 -10.37 12.52
N ARG A 52 4.84 -9.39 13.37
CA ARG A 52 4.92 -7.97 12.97
C ARG A 52 6.05 -7.76 11.97
N ALA A 53 7.22 -8.35 12.21
CA ALA A 53 8.35 -8.29 11.27
C ALA A 53 8.04 -8.92 9.91
N ILE A 54 7.29 -10.04 9.88
CA ILE A 54 6.83 -10.66 8.62
C ILE A 54 5.89 -9.72 7.86
N ASN A 55 5.00 -9.00 8.55
CA ASN A 55 4.13 -8.02 7.90
C ASN A 55 4.92 -6.85 7.31
N PHE A 56 5.97 -6.37 7.99
CA PHE A 56 6.87 -5.36 7.43
C PHE A 56 7.57 -5.85 6.16
N GLN A 57 8.06 -7.09 6.16
CA GLN A 57 8.65 -7.68 4.96
C GLN A 57 7.64 -7.78 3.82
N ALA A 58 6.41 -8.16 4.11
CA ALA A 58 5.36 -8.25 3.10
C ALA A 58 5.03 -6.88 2.48
N ASP A 59 4.91 -5.83 3.29
CA ASP A 59 4.63 -4.47 2.80
C ASP A 59 5.78 -3.95 1.90
N LEU A 60 7.02 -4.10 2.36
CA LEU A 60 8.20 -3.58 1.65
C LEU A 60 8.55 -4.36 0.38
N PHE A 61 8.37 -5.68 0.39
CA PHE A 61 8.93 -6.56 -0.65
C PHE A 61 7.89 -7.34 -1.46
N LEU A 62 6.65 -7.49 -0.99
CA LEU A 62 5.69 -8.37 -1.66
C LEU A 62 4.80 -7.58 -2.63
N ALA A 63 3.87 -6.77 -2.10
CA ALA A 63 2.90 -6.06 -2.91
C ALA A 63 3.53 -5.15 -4.01
N PRO A 64 4.51 -4.27 -3.71
CA PRO A 64 5.09 -3.40 -4.73
C PRO A 64 5.88 -4.19 -5.79
N GLN A 65 6.58 -5.26 -5.40
CA GLN A 65 7.37 -6.06 -6.34
C GLN A 65 6.48 -6.90 -7.25
N ILE A 66 5.40 -7.50 -6.74
CA ILE A 66 4.46 -8.23 -7.59
C ILE A 66 3.77 -7.28 -8.58
N HIS A 67 3.36 -6.09 -8.11
CA HIS A 67 2.77 -5.09 -9.00
C HIS A 67 3.75 -4.67 -10.11
N ALA A 68 5.01 -4.37 -9.77
CA ALA A 68 6.03 -4.02 -10.75
C ALA A 68 6.34 -5.19 -11.72
N ALA A 69 6.45 -6.42 -11.21
CA ALA A 69 6.67 -7.61 -12.02
C ALA A 69 5.60 -7.75 -13.11
N ILE A 70 4.32 -7.57 -12.76
CA ILE A 70 3.19 -7.69 -13.70
C ILE A 70 3.10 -6.47 -14.63
N LYS A 71 3.05 -5.26 -14.07
CA LYS A 71 2.68 -4.04 -14.81
C LYS A 71 3.83 -3.36 -15.52
N ARG A 72 5.06 -3.51 -15.03
CA ARG A 72 6.24 -2.82 -15.57
C ARG A 72 7.17 -3.75 -16.33
N PHE A 73 7.36 -4.97 -15.82
CA PHE A 73 8.31 -5.93 -16.41
C PHE A 73 7.62 -7.04 -17.21
N GLU A 74 6.28 -7.10 -17.20
CA GLU A 74 5.48 -8.07 -17.95
C GLU A 74 5.90 -9.53 -17.68
N ILE A 75 6.31 -9.82 -16.45
CA ILE A 75 6.71 -11.15 -16.01
C ILE A 75 5.48 -12.06 -15.97
N ASP A 76 5.60 -13.26 -16.56
CA ASP A 76 4.58 -14.30 -16.47
C ASP A 76 4.48 -14.85 -15.03
N MET A 77 3.51 -14.33 -14.30
CA MET A 77 3.27 -14.71 -12.90
C MET A 77 2.54 -16.06 -12.74
N ASN A 78 2.13 -16.75 -13.82
CA ASN A 78 1.55 -18.09 -13.72
C ASN A 78 2.53 -19.11 -13.11
N GLN A 79 3.84 -18.85 -13.23
CA GLN A 79 4.90 -19.64 -12.60
C GLN A 79 4.93 -19.48 -11.07
N PHE A 80 4.25 -18.47 -10.53
CA PHE A 80 4.20 -18.13 -9.10
C PHE A 80 2.74 -18.06 -8.60
N PRO A 81 1.98 -19.17 -8.63
CA PRO A 81 0.52 -19.17 -8.46
C PRO A 81 0.06 -18.61 -7.10
N THR A 82 0.84 -18.80 -6.04
CA THR A 82 0.53 -18.21 -4.73
C THR A 82 0.62 -16.69 -4.74
N LEU A 83 1.65 -16.13 -5.39
CA LEU A 83 1.85 -14.68 -5.49
C LEU A 83 0.80 -14.05 -6.39
N LEU A 84 0.49 -14.70 -7.51
CA LEU A 84 -0.57 -14.27 -8.42
C LEU A 84 -1.93 -14.24 -7.71
N ARG A 85 -2.28 -15.30 -6.96
CA ARG A 85 -3.52 -15.34 -6.19
C ARG A 85 -3.60 -14.21 -5.14
N VAL A 86 -2.50 -13.89 -4.47
CA VAL A 86 -2.46 -12.77 -3.51
C VAL A 86 -2.68 -11.44 -4.23
N TYR A 87 -2.02 -11.23 -5.37
CA TYR A 87 -2.20 -10.06 -6.23
C TYR A 87 -3.65 -9.88 -6.65
N GLU A 88 -4.25 -10.93 -7.22
CA GLU A 88 -5.66 -10.92 -7.64
C GLU A 88 -6.59 -10.63 -6.46
N ALA A 89 -6.36 -11.26 -5.31
CA ALA A 89 -7.21 -11.09 -4.14
C ALA A 89 -7.29 -9.64 -3.65
N TYR A 90 -6.18 -8.89 -3.61
CA TYR A 90 -6.25 -7.50 -3.17
C TYR A 90 -6.74 -6.55 -4.26
N GLN A 91 -6.61 -6.89 -5.56
CA GLN A 91 -7.16 -6.09 -6.66
C GLN A 91 -8.69 -6.07 -6.68
N GLU A 92 -9.34 -7.08 -6.11
CA GLU A 92 -10.79 -7.15 -5.95
C GLU A 92 -11.31 -6.25 -4.80
N LEU A 93 -10.42 -5.73 -3.94
CA LEU A 93 -10.84 -4.92 -2.81
C LEU A 93 -11.16 -3.48 -3.27
N PRO A 94 -12.36 -2.94 -2.97
CA PRO A 94 -12.70 -1.56 -3.32
C PRO A 94 -11.69 -0.54 -2.79
N ALA A 95 -11.21 -0.73 -1.56
CA ALA A 95 -10.19 0.14 -0.96
C ALA A 95 -8.88 0.17 -1.77
N PHE A 96 -8.50 -0.95 -2.41
CA PHE A 96 -7.31 -1.00 -3.25
C PHE A 96 -7.55 -0.31 -4.60
N GLN A 97 -8.73 -0.50 -5.18
CA GLN A 97 -9.13 0.17 -6.42
C GLN A 97 -9.25 1.69 -6.25
N ASP A 98 -9.80 2.15 -5.13
CA ASP A 98 -9.95 3.57 -4.80
C ASP A 98 -8.60 4.23 -4.49
N ALA A 99 -7.62 3.45 -4.05
CA ALA A 99 -6.25 3.91 -3.81
C ALA A 99 -5.39 3.96 -5.08
N MET A 100 -5.92 3.66 -6.27
CA MET A 100 -5.17 3.72 -7.53
C MET A 100 -4.83 5.16 -7.93
N PRO A 101 -3.64 5.42 -8.53
CA PRO A 101 -3.22 6.77 -8.92
C PRO A 101 -4.23 7.48 -9.83
N GLU A 102 -4.94 6.74 -10.69
CA GLU A 102 -5.97 7.26 -11.59
C GLU A 102 -7.20 7.80 -10.86
N LYS A 103 -7.44 7.37 -9.62
CA LYS A 103 -8.53 7.85 -8.77
C LYS A 103 -8.15 9.08 -7.96
N ALA A 104 -6.85 9.39 -7.85
CA ALA A 104 -6.32 10.57 -7.19
C ALA A 104 -6.15 11.78 -8.16
N ALA A 105 -6.94 11.81 -9.24
CA ALA A 105 -6.96 12.86 -10.25
C ALA A 105 -7.83 14.06 -9.84
#